data_AF-A0A1I7L9P0-F1
#
_entry.id   AF-A0A1I7L9P0-F1
#
_cell.length_a   1.000
_cell.length_b   1.000
_cell.length_c   1.000
_cell.angle_alpha   90.00
_cell.angle_beta   90.00
_cell.angle_gamma   90.00
#
_symmetry.space_group_name_H-M   'P 1'
#
loop_
_entity.id
_entity.type
_entity.pdbx_description
1 polymer ?
#
loop_
_entity_poly.entity_id
_entity_poly.type
_entity_poly.pdbx_seq_one_letter_code
_entity_poly.pdbx_strand_id
1 'polypeptide(L)'
;MNSREFNEAVQENSRLYQGKLRSCEVRCAEASRDEIALEQRIAKLLRQVAVLQLEDMGTLESEVARELEFRADEEQALRAEMSAIDQEIAGYMAEIRSQTAIIKAAMAQPDTRTAEQLAAQREYERARAELADHAAAEPELRAEIDGKLARYRDEPLYAWLREAGYGTPEYARDGDAARGDQWIAGLCHFDENHRNERMLLAMRAALPERAERLAARVEEARRALEELARPLTGAERIARQVAPLEAAIAQAEARARHVEASMADYAARRDPRYRKAQDLLAASLKAQPLEALIARVRATPSPEDDRLALEIVNLHDKLSGSRRDYERALAARQHAEADLRRATELEDALRQGHWLDGVEYGEGLELQRLVSRCMNGEIDTATVLQTVQRHALRRGAYSENAWGGA
;
A
#
# COMPACT_ATOMS: atom_id res chain seq x y z
N MET A 1 11.91 18.19 1.04
CA MET A 1 11.23 17.11 1.79
C MET A 1 10.29 16.38 0.84
N ASN A 2 10.32 15.05 0.80
CA ASN A 2 9.47 14.26 -0.10
C ASN A 2 8.12 13.90 0.58
N SER A 3 7.04 13.77 -0.20
CA SER A 3 5.72 13.26 0.21
C SER A 3 5.75 12.10 1.21
N ARG A 4 6.68 11.15 1.05
CA ARG A 4 6.83 10.01 1.96
C ARG A 4 7.31 10.40 3.36
N GLU A 5 8.31 11.28 3.45
CA GLU A 5 8.80 11.82 4.74
C GLU A 5 7.72 12.65 5.41
N PHE A 6 6.94 13.39 4.61
CA PHE A 6 5.79 14.15 5.08
C PHE A 6 4.70 13.24 5.66
N ASN A 7 4.34 12.17 4.94
CA ASN A 7 3.36 11.19 5.41
C ASN A 7 3.83 10.49 6.69
N GLU A 8 5.09 10.06 6.75
CA GLU A 8 5.66 9.41 7.93
C GLU A 8 5.62 10.33 9.16
N ALA A 9 5.93 11.62 9.00
CA ALA A 9 5.85 12.61 10.09
C ALA A 9 4.41 12.87 10.58
N VAL A 10 3.43 12.89 9.67
CA VAL A 10 2.01 13.05 10.02
C VAL A 10 1.48 11.82 10.75
N GLN A 11 1.82 10.61 10.28
CA GLN A 11 1.45 9.36 10.94
C GLN A 11 2.11 9.22 12.33
N GLU A 12 3.38 9.63 12.45
CA GLU A 12 4.09 9.65 13.73
C GLU A 12 3.40 10.59 14.74
N ASN A 13 2.92 11.75 14.29
CA ASN A 13 2.15 12.67 15.12
C ASN A 13 0.86 12.02 15.64
N SER A 14 0.05 11.40 14.78
CA SER A 14 -1.16 10.70 15.20
C SER A 14 -0.87 9.60 16.23
N ARG A 15 0.18 8.80 16.01
CA ARG A 15 0.62 7.74 16.94
C ARG A 15 1.09 8.28 18.28
N LEU A 16 1.78 9.42 18.30
CA LEU A 16 2.20 10.08 19.54
C LEU A 16 0.98 10.42 20.41
N TYR A 17 -0.06 11.00 19.82
CA TYR A 17 -1.28 11.36 20.55
C TYR A 17 -2.13 10.16 20.94
N GLN A 18 -2.16 9.10 20.13
CA GLN A 18 -2.71 7.79 20.54
C GLN A 18 -1.98 7.24 21.77
N GLY A 19 -0.64 7.29 21.78
CA GLY A 19 0.16 6.88 22.94
C GLY A 19 -0.14 7.69 24.21
N LYS A 20 -0.33 9.01 24.08
CA LYS A 20 -0.74 9.88 25.19
C LYS A 20 -2.12 9.52 25.74
N LEU A 21 -3.09 9.30 24.86
CA LEU A 21 -4.44 8.88 25.26
C LEU A 21 -4.40 7.55 26.02
N ARG A 22 -3.70 6.55 25.47
CA ARG A 22 -3.51 5.24 26.10
C ARG A 22 -2.86 5.34 27.48
N SER A 23 -1.84 6.19 27.65
CA SER A 23 -1.22 6.45 28.95
C SER A 23 -2.22 7.04 29.96
N CYS A 24 -3.10 7.93 29.52
CA CYS A 24 -4.15 8.48 30.38
C CYS A 24 -5.21 7.43 30.75
N GLU A 25 -5.60 6.56 29.82
CA GLU A 25 -6.52 5.46 30.07
C GLU A 25 -5.98 4.47 31.09
N VAL A 26 -4.71 4.08 30.97
CA VAL A 26 -4.00 3.24 31.95
C VAL A 26 -4.06 3.85 33.35
N ARG A 27 -3.78 5.16 33.47
CA ARG A 27 -3.85 5.85 34.76
C ARG A 27 -5.27 5.92 35.33
N CYS A 28 -6.29 6.10 34.48
CA CYS A 28 -7.69 6.07 34.91
C CYS A 28 -8.07 4.68 35.45
N ALA A 29 -7.70 3.62 34.74
CA ALA A 29 -7.99 2.25 35.12
C ALA A 29 -7.26 1.85 36.42
N GLU A 30 -5.99 2.23 36.57
CA GLU A 30 -5.20 2.03 37.80
C GLU A 30 -5.83 2.75 39.00
N ALA A 31 -6.15 4.05 38.87
CA ALA A 31 -6.79 4.81 39.94
C ALA A 31 -8.16 4.22 40.31
N SER A 32 -8.94 3.77 39.31
CA SER A 32 -10.23 3.09 39.54
C SER A 32 -10.07 1.75 40.28
N ARG A 33 -9.00 1.00 39.98
CA ARG A 33 -8.67 -0.26 40.66
C ARG A 33 -8.27 -0.02 42.12
N ASP A 34 -7.44 0.99 42.36
CA ASP A 34 -7.04 1.37 43.71
C ASP A 34 -8.25 1.82 44.55
N GLU A 35 -9.18 2.58 43.96
CA GLU A 35 -10.39 3.04 44.64
C GLU A 35 -11.22 1.85 45.16
N ILE A 36 -11.55 0.90 44.29
CA ILE A 36 -12.42 -0.21 44.67
C ILE A 36 -11.74 -1.21 45.63
N ALA A 37 -10.41 -1.37 45.53
CA ALA A 37 -9.63 -2.14 46.48
C ALA A 37 -9.60 -1.49 47.87
N LEU A 38 -9.49 -0.15 47.93
CA LEU A 38 -9.59 0.61 49.18
C LEU A 38 -11.00 0.53 49.77
N GLU A 39 -12.04 0.66 48.96
CA GLU A 39 -13.43 0.48 49.40
C GLU A 39 -13.68 -0.91 49.97
N GLN A 40 -13.21 -1.97 49.31
CA GLN A 40 -13.31 -3.35 49.80
C GLN A 40 -12.60 -3.51 51.15
N ARG A 41 -11.40 -2.95 51.29
CA ARG A 41 -10.63 -3.02 52.54
C ARG A 41 -11.32 -2.26 53.67
N ILE A 42 -11.88 -1.09 53.39
CA ILE A 42 -12.65 -0.33 54.39
C ILE A 42 -13.91 -1.11 54.78
N ALA A 43 -14.65 -1.65 53.81
CA ALA A 43 -15.85 -2.46 54.07
C ALA A 43 -15.56 -3.66 54.99
N LYS A 44 -14.41 -4.32 54.79
CA LYS A 44 -13.94 -5.41 55.65
C LYS A 44 -13.69 -4.96 57.09
N LEU A 45 -13.03 -3.83 57.29
CA LEU A 45 -12.80 -3.29 58.64
C LEU A 45 -14.10 -2.82 59.31
N LEU A 46 -15.02 -2.23 58.55
CA LEU A 46 -16.33 -1.81 59.07
C LEU A 46 -17.14 -2.99 59.62
N ARG A 47 -17.04 -4.18 59.00
CA ARG A 47 -17.67 -5.39 59.53
C ARG A 47 -17.08 -5.88 60.86
N GLN A 48 -15.82 -5.56 61.14
CA GLN A 48 -15.16 -5.91 62.41
C GLN A 48 -15.60 -5.00 63.56
N VAL A 49 -16.20 -3.84 63.27
CA VAL A 49 -16.69 -2.91 64.30
C VAL A 49 -18.04 -3.39 64.81
N ALA A 50 -18.06 -3.87 66.06
CA ALA A 50 -19.22 -4.52 66.66
C ALA A 50 -20.49 -3.65 66.65
N VAL A 51 -20.33 -2.33 66.78
CA VAL A 51 -21.44 -1.35 66.80
C VAL A 51 -22.16 -1.20 65.45
N LEU A 52 -21.54 -1.63 64.34
CA LEU A 52 -22.17 -1.53 63.03
C LEU A 52 -23.19 -2.63 62.75
N GLN A 53 -23.13 -3.77 63.45
CA GLN A 53 -24.04 -4.92 63.28
C GLN A 53 -24.21 -5.33 61.80
N LEU A 54 -23.11 -5.26 61.05
CA LEU A 54 -23.06 -5.78 59.69
C LEU A 54 -22.90 -7.30 59.79
N GLU A 55 -23.70 -8.05 59.03
CA GLU A 55 -23.60 -9.51 59.00
C GLU A 55 -22.27 -9.92 58.35
N ASP A 56 -21.67 -10.98 58.86
CA ASP A 56 -20.47 -11.57 58.27
C ASP A 56 -20.85 -12.31 56.98
N MET A 57 -20.80 -11.57 55.88
CA MET A 57 -21.11 -12.06 54.53
C MET A 57 -19.81 -12.43 53.80
N GLY A 58 -18.97 -13.28 54.40
CA GLY A 58 -17.66 -13.67 53.85
C GLY A 58 -17.69 -14.20 52.41
N THR A 59 -18.85 -14.70 51.95
CA THR A 59 -19.10 -15.06 50.54
C THR A 59 -19.07 -13.85 49.62
N LEU A 60 -19.74 -12.74 49.97
CA LEU A 60 -19.73 -11.50 49.18
C LEU A 60 -18.34 -10.88 49.11
N GLU A 61 -17.54 -10.96 50.18
CA GLU A 61 -16.16 -10.45 50.18
C GLU A 61 -15.28 -11.16 49.15
N SER A 62 -15.41 -12.49 49.12
CA SER A 62 -14.67 -13.36 48.21
C SER A 62 -15.13 -13.17 46.76
N GLU A 63 -16.44 -12.92 46.56
CA GLU A 63 -16.98 -12.55 45.24
C GLU A 63 -16.46 -11.20 44.75
N VAL A 64 -16.40 -10.16 45.60
CA VAL A 64 -15.80 -8.86 45.23
C VAL A 64 -14.33 -9.05 44.85
N ALA A 65 -13.55 -9.74 45.67
CA ALA A 65 -12.14 -10.00 45.39
C ALA A 65 -11.95 -10.70 44.03
N ARG A 66 -12.79 -11.70 43.74
CA ARG A 66 -12.75 -12.46 42.50
C ARG A 66 -13.12 -11.62 41.28
N GLU A 67 -14.12 -10.74 41.38
CA GLU A 67 -14.47 -9.85 40.26
C GLU A 67 -13.37 -8.80 40.00
N LEU A 68 -12.66 -8.34 41.03
CA LEU A 68 -11.51 -7.44 40.88
C LEU A 68 -10.31 -8.14 40.24
N GLU A 69 -10.04 -9.40 40.61
CA GLU A 69 -9.01 -10.22 39.98
C GLU A 69 -9.31 -10.45 38.50
N PHE A 70 -10.54 -10.86 38.17
CA PHE A 70 -10.95 -10.99 36.76
C PHE A 70 -10.86 -9.68 35.98
N ARG A 71 -11.23 -8.55 36.59
CA ARG A 71 -11.07 -7.24 35.96
C ARG A 71 -9.61 -6.96 35.63
N ALA A 72 -8.70 -7.26 36.56
CA ALA A 72 -7.27 -7.04 36.37
C ALA A 72 -6.69 -7.94 35.27
N ASP A 73 -7.10 -9.21 35.22
CA ASP A 73 -6.68 -10.16 34.20
C ASP A 73 -7.19 -9.77 32.81
N GLU A 74 -8.47 -9.41 32.68
CA GLU A 74 -9.06 -8.94 31.42
C GLU A 74 -8.37 -7.67 30.92
N GLU A 75 -8.12 -6.70 31.81
CA GLU A 75 -7.40 -5.48 31.46
C GLU A 75 -5.94 -5.76 31.03
N GLN A 76 -5.25 -6.67 31.73
CA GLN A 76 -3.90 -7.06 31.39
C GLN A 76 -3.84 -7.79 30.03
N ALA A 77 -4.84 -8.62 29.72
CA ALA A 77 -4.97 -9.27 28.43
C ALA A 77 -5.14 -8.25 27.29
N LEU A 78 -6.00 -7.25 27.46
CA LEU A 78 -6.18 -6.16 26.49
C LEU A 78 -4.88 -5.36 26.28
N ARG A 79 -4.14 -5.07 27.36
CA ARG A 79 -2.83 -4.39 27.27
C ARG A 79 -1.81 -5.24 26.50
N ALA A 80 -1.77 -6.55 26.74
CA ALA A 80 -0.89 -7.47 26.03
C ALA A 80 -1.26 -7.58 24.54
N GLU A 81 -2.55 -7.66 24.22
CA GLU A 81 -3.05 -7.67 22.85
C GLU A 81 -2.68 -6.37 22.11
N MET A 82 -2.88 -5.22 22.74
CA MET A 82 -2.47 -3.92 22.19
C MET A 82 -0.96 -3.88 21.89
N SER A 83 -0.14 -4.33 22.84
CA SER A 83 1.32 -4.37 22.64
C SER A 83 1.73 -5.31 21.50
N ALA A 84 1.01 -6.42 21.30
CA ALA A 84 1.27 -7.34 20.20
C ALA A 84 0.91 -6.69 18.85
N ILE A 85 -0.23 -6.01 18.78
CA ILE A 85 -0.66 -5.27 17.58
C ILE A 85 0.35 -4.17 17.22
N ASP A 86 0.83 -3.41 18.20
CA ASP A 86 1.87 -2.38 17.97
C ASP A 86 3.16 -2.98 17.40
N GLN A 87 3.58 -4.15 17.90
CA GLN A 87 4.75 -4.86 17.39
C GLN A 87 4.54 -5.37 15.96
N GLU A 88 3.35 -5.88 15.64
CA GLU A 88 2.98 -6.30 14.28
C GLU A 88 3.06 -5.12 13.30
N ILE A 89 2.45 -3.98 13.65
CA ILE A 89 2.49 -2.77 12.82
C ILE A 89 3.93 -2.29 12.62
N ALA A 90 4.74 -2.26 13.69
CA ALA A 90 6.15 -1.90 13.60
C ALA A 90 6.95 -2.85 12.68
N GLY A 91 6.65 -4.15 12.76
CA GLY A 91 7.22 -5.18 11.88
C GLY A 91 6.89 -4.93 10.42
N TYR A 92 5.62 -4.71 10.08
CA TYR A 92 5.20 -4.41 8.71
C TYR A 92 5.85 -3.14 8.16
N MET A 93 5.95 -2.09 8.97
CA MET A 93 6.64 -0.85 8.54
C MET A 93 8.13 -1.05 8.30
N ALA A 94 8.80 -1.84 9.14
CA ALA A 94 10.20 -2.19 8.92
C ALA A 94 10.38 -2.96 7.60
N GLU A 95 9.47 -3.91 7.32
CA GLU A 95 9.47 -4.67 6.07
C GLU A 95 9.23 -3.76 4.84
N ILE A 96 8.26 -2.85 4.90
CA ILE A 96 8.02 -1.85 3.84
C ILE A 96 9.26 -1.02 3.55
N ARG A 97 9.97 -0.56 4.61
CA ARG A 97 11.22 0.20 4.47
C ARG A 97 12.33 -0.64 3.84
N SER A 98 12.47 -1.90 4.28
CA SER A 98 13.42 -2.87 3.74
C SER A 98 13.17 -3.13 2.24
N GLN A 99 11.94 -3.50 1.86
CA GLN A 99 11.57 -3.78 0.46
C GLN A 99 11.76 -2.55 -0.43
N THR A 100 11.39 -1.36 0.07
CA THR A 100 11.66 -0.11 -0.64
C THR A 100 13.15 0.08 -0.89
N ALA A 101 13.99 -0.14 0.12
CA ALA A 101 15.44 0.04 0.01
C ALA A 101 16.06 -0.98 -0.97
N ILE A 102 15.63 -2.24 -0.91
CA ILE A 102 16.06 -3.30 -1.83
C ILE A 102 15.72 -2.93 -3.27
N ILE A 103 14.47 -2.52 -3.54
CA ILE A 103 14.05 -2.16 -4.90
C ILE A 103 14.80 -0.92 -5.40
N LYS A 104 14.96 0.12 -4.57
CA LYS A 104 15.76 1.30 -4.92
C LYS A 104 17.22 0.94 -5.23
N ALA A 105 17.83 0.06 -4.44
CA ALA A 105 19.20 -0.39 -4.66
C ALA A 105 19.32 -1.20 -5.96
N ALA A 106 18.35 -2.08 -6.24
CA ALA A 106 18.30 -2.85 -7.49
C ALA A 106 18.15 -1.95 -8.73
N MET A 107 17.41 -0.84 -8.61
CA MET A 107 17.29 0.16 -9.68
C MET A 107 18.54 1.02 -9.87
N ALA A 108 19.36 1.19 -8.83
CA ALA A 108 20.60 1.94 -8.91
C ALA A 108 21.75 1.15 -9.56
N GLN A 109 21.58 -0.17 -9.71
CA GLN A 109 22.51 -0.99 -10.47
C GLN A 109 22.30 -0.76 -11.97
N PRO A 110 23.37 -0.61 -12.78
CA PRO A 110 23.25 -0.46 -14.22
C PRO A 110 22.51 -1.67 -14.81
N ASP A 111 21.57 -1.38 -15.73
CA ASP A 111 20.67 -2.33 -16.39
C ASP A 111 21.36 -3.67 -16.68
N THR A 112 21.12 -4.67 -15.83
CA THR A 112 21.45 -6.05 -16.15
C THR A 112 20.35 -6.54 -17.06
N ARG A 113 20.58 -6.41 -18.38
CA ARG A 113 19.65 -6.92 -19.39
C ARG A 113 19.33 -8.38 -19.08
N THR A 114 18.04 -8.71 -19.01
CA THR A 114 17.62 -10.10 -18.79
C THR A 114 18.06 -10.96 -19.98
N ALA A 115 18.15 -12.28 -19.78
CA ALA A 115 18.45 -13.21 -20.85
C ALA A 115 17.46 -13.08 -22.04
N GLU A 116 16.20 -12.76 -21.73
CA GLU A 116 15.14 -12.50 -22.71
C GLU A 116 15.38 -11.21 -23.50
N GLN A 117 15.79 -10.11 -22.83
CA GLN A 117 16.15 -8.86 -23.51
C GLN A 117 17.38 -9.03 -24.41
N LEU A 118 18.37 -9.83 -23.99
CA LEU A 118 19.54 -10.16 -24.82
C LEU A 118 19.17 -11.00 -26.04
N ALA A 119 18.24 -11.96 -25.90
CA ALA A 119 17.76 -12.76 -27.02
C ALA A 119 16.96 -11.90 -28.02
N ALA A 120 16.05 -11.04 -27.54
CA ALA A 120 15.29 -10.13 -28.38
C ALA A 120 16.19 -9.12 -29.12
N GLN A 121 17.22 -8.59 -28.45
CA GLN A 121 18.22 -7.73 -29.09
C GLN A 121 18.95 -8.43 -30.24
N ARG A 122 19.35 -9.70 -30.04
CA ARG A 122 20.02 -10.49 -31.09
C ARG A 122 19.11 -10.75 -32.29
N GLU A 123 17.83 -11.04 -32.06
CA GLU A 123 16.87 -11.25 -33.15
C GLU A 123 16.61 -9.95 -33.93
N TYR A 124 16.50 -8.82 -33.23
CA TYR A 124 16.39 -7.50 -33.88
C TYR A 124 17.62 -7.18 -34.74
N GLU A 125 18.83 -7.38 -34.22
CA GLU A 125 20.08 -7.18 -34.97
C GLU A 125 20.16 -8.11 -36.20
N ARG A 126 19.76 -9.38 -36.04
CA ARG A 126 19.72 -10.36 -37.13
C ARG A 126 18.72 -9.95 -38.21
N ALA A 127 17.49 -9.60 -37.85
CA ALA A 127 16.46 -9.18 -38.80
C ALA A 127 16.89 -7.91 -39.55
N ARG A 128 17.54 -6.96 -38.86
CA ARG A 128 18.06 -5.73 -39.46
C ARG A 128 19.21 -6.01 -40.43
N ALA A 129 20.11 -6.92 -40.09
CA ALA A 129 21.19 -7.35 -40.98
C ALA A 129 20.63 -8.04 -42.23
N GLU A 130 19.67 -8.97 -42.08
CA GLU A 130 19.02 -9.65 -43.21
C GLU A 130 18.32 -8.67 -44.17
N LEU A 131 17.67 -7.62 -43.64
CA LEU A 131 17.06 -6.57 -44.46
C LEU A 131 18.12 -5.70 -45.17
N ALA A 132 19.21 -5.35 -44.49
CA ALA A 132 20.29 -4.55 -45.06
C ALA A 132 21.02 -5.32 -46.18
N ASP A 133 21.30 -6.61 -45.98
CA ASP A 133 21.90 -7.49 -46.99
C ASP A 133 20.99 -7.62 -48.21
N HIS A 134 19.68 -7.80 -48.01
CA HIS A 134 18.71 -7.82 -49.11
C HIS A 134 18.69 -6.50 -49.88
N ALA A 135 18.63 -5.37 -49.18
CA ALA A 135 18.60 -4.04 -49.79
C ALA A 135 19.89 -3.74 -50.57
N ALA A 136 21.03 -4.23 -50.12
CA ALA A 136 22.31 -4.11 -50.83
C ALA A 136 22.38 -4.98 -52.09
N ALA A 137 21.84 -6.21 -52.04
CA ALA A 137 21.88 -7.16 -53.15
C ALA A 137 20.76 -6.96 -54.20
N GLU A 138 19.63 -6.37 -53.82
CA GLU A 138 18.45 -6.23 -54.67
C GLU A 138 18.70 -5.47 -55.99
N PRO A 139 19.46 -4.34 -56.03
CA PRO A 139 19.70 -3.61 -57.27
C PRO A 139 20.46 -4.44 -58.32
N GLU A 140 21.49 -5.17 -57.90
CA GLU A 140 22.29 -6.03 -58.77
C GLU A 140 21.46 -7.20 -59.30
N LEU A 141 20.71 -7.87 -58.41
CA LEU A 141 19.84 -8.97 -58.77
C LEU A 141 18.72 -8.52 -59.72
N ARG A 142 18.13 -7.35 -59.49
CA ARG A 142 17.12 -6.76 -60.37
C ARG A 142 17.70 -6.44 -61.74
N ALA A 143 18.89 -5.84 -61.81
CA ALA A 143 19.57 -5.56 -63.06
C ALA A 143 19.91 -6.84 -63.84
N GLU A 144 20.35 -7.90 -63.16
CA GLU A 144 20.61 -9.21 -63.78
C GLU A 144 19.33 -9.84 -64.35
N ILE A 145 18.24 -9.82 -63.58
CA ILE A 145 16.93 -10.34 -64.02
C ILE A 145 16.42 -9.55 -65.22
N ASP A 146 16.43 -8.21 -65.16
CA ASP A 146 15.95 -7.35 -66.24
C ASP A 146 16.79 -7.53 -67.52
N GLY A 147 18.11 -7.69 -67.38
CA GLY A 147 19.01 -8.01 -68.48
C GLY A 147 18.74 -9.37 -69.14
N LYS A 148 18.49 -10.43 -68.35
CA LYS A 148 18.10 -11.74 -68.88
C LYS A 148 16.73 -11.70 -69.54
N LEU A 149 15.76 -11.00 -68.96
CA LEU A 149 14.42 -10.82 -69.53
C LEU A 149 14.45 -10.01 -70.83
N ALA A 150 15.39 -9.08 -71.01
CA ALA A 150 15.57 -8.36 -72.27
C ALA A 150 16.02 -9.31 -73.39
N ARG A 151 16.97 -10.22 -73.11
CA ARG A 151 17.44 -11.21 -74.10
C ARG A 151 16.32 -12.10 -74.63
N TYR A 152 15.38 -12.50 -73.79
CA TYR A 152 14.21 -13.27 -74.24
C TYR A 152 13.24 -12.43 -75.10
N ARG A 153 13.11 -11.13 -74.83
CA ARG A 153 12.29 -10.22 -75.64
C ARG A 153 12.90 -9.91 -77.00
N ASP A 154 14.22 -9.83 -77.06
CA ASP A 154 14.96 -9.48 -78.27
C ASP A 154 15.17 -10.67 -79.23
N GLU A 155 14.86 -11.90 -78.81
CA GLU A 155 14.96 -13.12 -79.61
C GLU A 155 13.71 -13.31 -80.51
N PRO A 156 13.80 -13.09 -81.84
CA PRO A 156 12.60 -12.91 -82.68
C PRO A 156 11.71 -14.16 -82.80
N LEU A 157 12.31 -15.35 -82.91
CA LEU A 157 11.58 -16.61 -83.05
C LEU A 157 10.84 -16.98 -81.76
N TYR A 158 11.49 -16.75 -80.62
CA TYR A 158 10.92 -16.99 -79.31
C TYR A 158 9.77 -16.00 -79.02
N ALA A 159 10.01 -14.71 -79.26
CA ALA A 159 9.00 -13.67 -79.07
C ALA A 159 7.75 -13.93 -79.91
N TRP A 160 7.92 -14.35 -81.17
CA TRP A 160 6.82 -14.67 -82.06
C TRP A 160 5.96 -15.86 -81.57
N LEU A 161 6.59 -16.95 -81.13
CA LEU A 161 5.87 -18.09 -80.57
C LEU A 161 5.15 -17.75 -79.26
N ARG A 162 5.78 -16.93 -78.42
CA ARG A 162 5.21 -16.46 -77.16
C ARG A 162 3.99 -15.57 -77.38
N GLU A 163 4.05 -14.63 -78.32
CA GLU A 163 2.92 -13.78 -78.72
C GLU A 163 1.78 -14.58 -79.37
N ALA A 164 2.11 -15.65 -80.10
CA ALA A 164 1.12 -16.58 -80.65
C ALA A 164 0.45 -17.47 -79.58
N GLY A 165 0.93 -17.44 -78.33
CA GLY A 165 0.45 -18.28 -77.24
C GLY A 165 0.89 -19.74 -77.35
N TYR A 166 1.94 -20.05 -78.11
CA TYR A 166 2.40 -21.44 -78.32
C TYR A 166 2.67 -22.16 -76.98
N GLY A 167 2.17 -23.39 -76.84
CA GLY A 167 2.30 -24.17 -75.59
C GLY A 167 1.34 -23.78 -74.46
N THR A 168 0.38 -22.88 -74.72
CA THR A 168 -0.71 -22.53 -73.78
C THR A 168 -2.06 -23.07 -74.25
N PRO A 169 -3.05 -23.25 -73.35
CA PRO A 169 -4.41 -23.63 -73.73
C PRO A 169 -5.07 -22.68 -74.74
N GLU A 170 -4.60 -21.43 -74.82
CA GLU A 170 -5.09 -20.39 -75.71
C GLU A 170 -4.53 -20.47 -77.15
N TYR A 171 -3.61 -21.42 -77.42
CA TYR A 171 -3.02 -21.62 -78.74
C TYR A 171 -4.02 -22.22 -79.74
N ALA A 172 -4.44 -21.44 -80.73
CA ALA A 172 -5.53 -21.81 -81.65
C ALA A 172 -5.10 -22.00 -83.12
N ARG A 173 -3.81 -22.29 -83.39
CA ARG A 173 -3.33 -22.51 -84.76
C ARG A 173 -3.39 -23.99 -85.15
N ASP A 174 -3.96 -24.27 -86.31
CA ASP A 174 -4.18 -25.63 -86.82
C ASP A 174 -3.33 -25.96 -88.06
N GLY A 175 -3.16 -27.26 -88.35
CA GLY A 175 -2.63 -27.76 -89.62
C GLY A 175 -1.15 -27.45 -89.87
N ASP A 176 -0.83 -26.95 -91.08
CA ASP A 176 0.55 -26.70 -91.49
C ASP A 176 1.20 -25.53 -90.74
N ALA A 177 0.40 -24.58 -90.23
CA ALA A 177 0.89 -23.52 -89.35
C ALA A 177 1.43 -24.10 -88.03
N ALA A 178 0.72 -25.05 -87.42
CA ALA A 178 1.16 -25.69 -86.17
C ALA A 178 2.47 -26.50 -86.33
N ARG A 179 2.68 -27.12 -87.50
CA ARG A 179 3.93 -27.84 -87.81
C ARG A 179 5.12 -26.89 -87.96
N GLY A 180 4.90 -25.73 -88.57
CA GLY A 180 5.89 -24.66 -88.66
C GLY A 180 6.29 -24.16 -87.27
N ASP A 181 5.31 -23.89 -86.42
CA ASP A 181 5.51 -23.41 -85.05
C ASP A 181 6.26 -24.45 -84.19
N GLN A 182 5.96 -25.75 -84.37
CA GLN A 182 6.69 -26.83 -83.70
C GLN A 182 8.16 -26.92 -84.12
N TRP A 183 8.46 -26.69 -85.41
CA TRP A 183 9.84 -26.66 -85.90
C TRP A 183 10.60 -25.43 -85.37
N ILE A 184 9.95 -24.25 -85.38
CA ILE A 184 10.49 -23.01 -84.81
C ILE A 184 10.75 -23.19 -83.31
N ALA A 185 9.84 -23.86 -82.60
CA ALA A 185 9.98 -24.12 -81.16
C ALA A 185 11.21 -24.98 -80.83
N GLY A 186 11.53 -25.94 -81.69
CA GLY A 186 12.77 -26.73 -81.59
C GLY A 186 14.04 -25.91 -81.85
N LEU A 187 13.99 -24.95 -82.79
CA LEU A 187 15.13 -24.09 -83.12
C LEU A 187 15.49 -23.10 -82.01
N CYS A 188 14.48 -22.55 -81.32
CA CYS A 188 14.68 -21.57 -80.25
C CYS A 188 14.58 -22.16 -78.84
N HIS A 189 14.58 -23.49 -78.68
CA HIS A 189 14.41 -24.18 -77.40
C HIS A 189 13.24 -23.63 -76.56
N PHE A 190 12.08 -23.48 -77.19
CA PHE A 190 10.95 -22.72 -76.65
C PHE A 190 10.53 -23.16 -75.23
N ASP A 191 10.38 -24.46 -74.98
CA ASP A 191 9.90 -24.96 -73.68
C ASP A 191 10.85 -24.60 -72.52
N GLU A 192 12.15 -24.70 -72.74
CA GLU A 192 13.17 -24.37 -71.74
C GLU A 192 13.25 -22.85 -71.52
N ASN A 193 13.26 -22.08 -72.61
CA ASN A 193 13.31 -20.63 -72.56
C ASN A 193 12.04 -20.03 -71.92
N HIS A 194 10.88 -20.60 -72.21
CA HIS A 194 9.61 -20.21 -71.59
C HIS A 194 9.56 -20.55 -70.11
N ARG A 195 10.07 -21.71 -69.69
CA ARG A 195 10.20 -22.02 -68.26
C ARG A 195 11.14 -21.04 -67.55
N ASN A 196 12.27 -20.71 -68.16
CA ASN A 196 13.27 -19.81 -67.59
C ASN A 196 12.77 -18.36 -67.53
N GLU A 197 12.11 -17.85 -68.58
CA GLU A 197 11.46 -16.53 -68.58
C GLU A 197 10.41 -16.45 -67.47
N ARG A 198 9.52 -17.45 -67.37
CA ARG A 198 8.50 -17.50 -66.30
C ARG A 198 9.11 -17.51 -64.91
N MET A 199 10.22 -18.24 -64.72
CA MET A 199 10.96 -18.25 -63.45
C MET A 199 11.53 -16.87 -63.12
N LEU A 200 12.13 -16.17 -64.10
CA LEU A 200 12.66 -14.81 -63.90
C LEU A 200 11.57 -13.78 -63.62
N LEU A 201 10.41 -13.87 -64.28
CA LEU A 201 9.24 -13.04 -64.00
C LEU A 201 8.71 -13.27 -62.59
N ALA A 202 8.64 -14.53 -62.15
CA ALA A 202 8.25 -14.88 -60.78
C ALA A 202 9.27 -14.37 -59.75
N MET A 203 10.58 -14.50 -60.02
CA MET A 203 11.64 -13.94 -59.17
C MET A 203 11.53 -12.41 -59.07
N ARG A 204 11.29 -11.72 -60.19
CA ARG A 204 11.10 -10.27 -60.23
C ARG A 204 9.92 -9.81 -59.36
N ALA A 205 8.79 -10.52 -59.44
CA ALA A 205 7.61 -10.25 -58.63
C ALA A 205 7.86 -10.54 -57.13
N ALA A 206 8.66 -11.54 -56.81
CA ALA A 206 8.95 -11.95 -55.43
C ALA A 206 9.95 -11.03 -54.69
N LEU A 207 10.75 -10.21 -55.39
CA LEU A 207 11.69 -9.27 -54.77
C LEU A 207 11.03 -8.26 -53.82
N PRO A 208 10.01 -7.47 -54.24
CA PRO A 208 9.33 -6.54 -53.35
C PRO A 208 8.61 -7.27 -52.19
N GLU A 209 7.96 -8.41 -52.46
CA GLU A 209 7.31 -9.22 -51.42
C GLU A 209 8.31 -9.75 -50.37
N ARG A 210 9.55 -10.02 -50.77
CA ARG A 210 10.62 -10.41 -49.85
C ARG A 210 11.08 -9.21 -49.02
N ALA A 211 11.26 -8.04 -49.62
CA ALA A 211 11.61 -6.81 -48.91
C ALA A 211 10.56 -6.45 -47.85
N GLU A 212 9.28 -6.51 -48.19
CA GLU A 212 8.16 -6.24 -47.27
C GLU A 212 8.13 -7.21 -46.08
N ARG A 213 8.33 -8.52 -46.33
CA ARG A 213 8.40 -9.52 -45.26
C ARG A 213 9.58 -9.29 -44.32
N LEU A 214 10.74 -8.91 -44.85
CA LEU A 214 11.91 -8.59 -44.03
C LEU A 214 11.69 -7.31 -43.21
N ALA A 215 11.07 -6.28 -43.80
CA ALA A 215 10.71 -5.06 -43.08
C ALA A 215 9.70 -5.33 -41.94
N ALA A 216 8.69 -6.17 -42.18
CA ALA A 216 7.73 -6.58 -41.16
C ALA A 216 8.42 -7.32 -39.99
N ARG A 217 9.34 -8.26 -40.28
CA ARG A 217 10.12 -8.96 -39.25
C ARG A 217 10.98 -8.01 -38.40
N VAL A 218 11.56 -6.97 -39.00
CA VAL A 218 12.31 -5.94 -38.26
C VAL A 218 11.39 -5.18 -37.30
N GLU A 219 10.21 -4.76 -37.74
CA GLU A 219 9.25 -4.06 -36.89
C GLU A 219 8.69 -4.93 -35.77
N GLU A 220 8.41 -6.21 -36.03
CA GLU A 220 8.00 -7.17 -35.01
C GLU A 220 9.09 -7.37 -33.95
N ALA A 221 10.34 -7.57 -34.38
CA ALA A 221 11.48 -7.72 -33.47
C ALA A 221 11.73 -6.43 -32.65
N ARG A 222 11.54 -5.26 -33.27
CA ARG A 222 11.63 -3.95 -32.58
C ARG A 222 10.57 -3.82 -31.49
N ARG A 223 9.31 -4.15 -31.81
CA ARG A 223 8.19 -4.10 -30.83
C ARG A 223 8.42 -5.07 -29.67
N ALA A 224 8.84 -6.30 -29.95
CA ALA A 224 9.14 -7.28 -28.92
C ALA A 224 10.26 -6.79 -27.98
N LEU A 225 11.30 -6.16 -28.54
CA LEU A 225 12.36 -5.54 -27.75
C LEU A 225 11.85 -4.37 -26.89
N GLU A 226 10.99 -3.51 -27.44
CA GLU A 226 10.38 -2.37 -26.72
C GLU A 226 9.44 -2.83 -25.58
N GLU A 227 8.66 -3.88 -25.80
CA GLU A 227 7.79 -4.46 -24.77
C GLU A 227 8.61 -5.06 -23.62
N LEU A 228 9.67 -5.81 -23.94
CA LEU A 228 10.59 -6.37 -22.94
C LEU A 228 11.44 -5.29 -22.25
N ALA A 229 11.69 -4.18 -22.93
CA ALA A 229 12.41 -3.02 -22.42
C ALA A 229 11.51 -2.00 -21.73
N ARG A 230 10.22 -2.29 -21.52
CA ARG A 230 9.34 -1.48 -20.66
C ARG A 230 9.49 -1.98 -19.22
N PRO A 231 10.41 -1.43 -18.40
CA PRO A 231 10.45 -1.79 -17.00
C PRO A 231 9.12 -1.38 -16.35
N LEU A 232 8.59 -2.23 -15.48
CA LEU A 232 7.80 -1.70 -14.37
C LEU A 232 8.66 -0.62 -13.73
N THR A 233 8.15 0.60 -13.68
CA THR A 233 8.82 1.69 -12.99
C THR A 233 9.12 1.24 -11.56
N GLY A 234 10.19 1.77 -10.97
CA GLY A 234 10.51 1.51 -9.57
C GLY A 234 9.32 1.69 -8.64
N ALA A 235 8.52 2.71 -8.93
CA ALA A 235 7.29 3.02 -8.22
C ALA A 235 6.27 1.88 -8.32
N GLU A 236 6.01 1.32 -9.50
CA GLU A 236 5.07 0.20 -9.68
C GLU A 236 5.55 -1.08 -8.97
N ARG A 237 6.85 -1.35 -8.99
CA ARG A 237 7.42 -2.52 -8.31
C ARG A 237 7.30 -2.38 -6.78
N ILE A 238 7.59 -1.19 -6.25
CA ILE A 238 7.41 -0.88 -4.81
C ILE A 238 5.93 -1.00 -4.45
N ALA A 239 5.03 -0.35 -5.19
CA ALA A 239 3.60 -0.37 -4.92
C ALA A 239 3.05 -1.80 -4.86
N ARG A 240 3.42 -2.67 -5.82
CA ARG A 240 2.97 -4.06 -5.85
C ARG A 240 3.46 -4.88 -4.65
N GLN A 241 4.67 -4.65 -4.16
CA GLN A 241 5.22 -5.39 -3.02
C GLN A 241 4.76 -4.83 -1.66
N VAL A 242 4.49 -3.53 -1.60
CA VAL A 242 4.09 -2.84 -0.37
C VAL A 242 2.58 -2.93 -0.13
N ALA A 243 1.75 -3.00 -1.18
CA ALA A 243 0.29 -3.12 -1.06
C ALA A 243 -0.23 -4.19 -0.07
N PRO A 244 0.26 -5.45 -0.06
CA PRO A 244 -0.20 -6.44 0.92
C PRO A 244 0.21 -6.09 2.36
N LEU A 245 1.36 -5.43 2.55
CA LEU A 245 1.83 -4.98 3.87
C LEU A 245 1.00 -3.80 4.37
N GLU A 246 0.65 -2.85 3.50
CA GLU A 246 -0.27 -1.76 3.81
C GLU A 246 -1.66 -2.27 4.18
N ALA A 247 -2.16 -3.29 3.47
CA ALA A 247 -3.42 -3.94 3.81
C ALA A 247 -3.35 -4.64 5.18
N ALA A 248 -2.22 -5.27 5.51
CA ALA A 248 -2.01 -5.89 6.83
C ALA A 248 -1.95 -4.84 7.95
N ILE A 249 -1.30 -3.69 7.72
CA ILE A 249 -1.31 -2.56 8.65
C ILE A 249 -2.74 -2.06 8.88
N ALA A 250 -3.53 -1.85 7.84
CA ALA A 250 -4.92 -1.39 7.97
C ALA A 250 -5.79 -2.38 8.79
N GLN A 251 -5.56 -3.69 8.64
CA GLN A 251 -6.24 -4.72 9.45
C GLN A 251 -5.77 -4.69 10.92
N ALA A 252 -4.48 -4.52 11.16
CA ALA A 252 -3.93 -4.38 12.51
C ALA A 252 -4.46 -3.12 13.20
N GLU A 253 -4.53 -1.98 12.51
CA GLU A 253 -5.13 -0.75 13.02
C GLU A 253 -6.63 -0.90 13.33
N ALA A 254 -7.37 -1.68 12.53
CA ALA A 254 -8.77 -1.98 12.83
C ALA A 254 -8.93 -2.80 14.13
N ARG A 255 -8.04 -3.78 14.35
CA ARG A 255 -7.99 -4.52 15.63
C ARG A 255 -7.59 -3.61 16.78
N ALA A 256 -6.60 -2.73 16.59
CA ALA A 256 -6.19 -1.75 17.61
C ALA A 256 -7.38 -0.90 18.07
N ARG A 257 -8.16 -0.34 17.14
CA ARG A 257 -9.36 0.46 17.47
C ARG A 257 -10.38 -0.31 18.32
N HIS A 258 -10.53 -1.62 18.09
CA HIS A 258 -11.44 -2.45 18.88
C HIS A 258 -10.94 -2.65 20.33
N VAL A 259 -9.64 -2.90 20.49
CA VAL A 259 -9.01 -3.05 21.80
C VAL A 259 -9.01 -1.71 22.55
N GLU A 260 -8.72 -0.59 21.87
CA GLU A 260 -8.80 0.77 22.44
C GLU A 260 -10.21 1.09 22.97
N ALA A 261 -11.25 0.78 22.19
CA ALA A 261 -12.63 0.98 22.65
C ALA A 261 -12.93 0.19 23.93
N SER A 262 -12.42 -1.05 24.02
CA SER A 262 -12.55 -1.88 25.23
C SER A 262 -11.79 -1.27 26.40
N MET A 263 -10.54 -0.86 26.22
CA MET A 263 -9.73 -0.19 27.27
C MET A 263 -10.39 1.11 27.76
N ALA A 264 -11.01 1.88 26.87
CA ALA A 264 -11.73 3.10 27.22
C ALA A 264 -12.92 2.86 28.16
N ASP A 265 -13.55 1.68 28.12
CA ASP A 265 -14.62 1.30 29.04
C ASP A 265 -14.11 0.99 30.45
N TYR A 266 -12.94 0.36 30.60
CA TYR A 266 -12.30 0.18 31.90
C TYR A 266 -11.88 1.53 32.50
N ALA A 267 -11.28 2.40 31.69
CA ALA A 267 -10.92 3.77 32.09
C ALA A 267 -12.14 4.59 32.51
N ALA A 268 -13.30 4.40 31.85
CA ALA A 268 -14.56 5.08 32.16
C ALA A 268 -15.42 4.38 33.22
N ARG A 269 -14.95 3.28 33.83
CA ARG A 269 -15.70 2.48 34.82
C ARG A 269 -17.02 1.91 34.29
N ARG A 270 -17.10 1.68 32.98
CA ARG A 270 -18.28 1.11 32.31
C ARG A 270 -18.18 -0.41 32.15
N ASP A 271 -17.03 -0.98 32.50
CA ASP A 271 -16.80 -2.41 32.42
C ASP A 271 -17.74 -3.23 33.34
N PRO A 272 -18.21 -4.42 32.90
CA PRO A 272 -19.16 -5.21 33.68
C PRO A 272 -18.63 -5.65 35.05
N ARG A 273 -17.32 -5.90 35.16
CA ARG A 273 -16.67 -6.36 36.39
C ARG A 273 -16.70 -5.28 37.46
N TYR A 274 -16.37 -4.04 37.10
CA TYR A 274 -16.43 -2.90 38.02
C TYR A 274 -17.84 -2.68 38.56
N ARG A 275 -18.86 -2.69 37.69
CA ARG A 275 -20.26 -2.52 38.12
C ARG A 275 -20.69 -3.61 39.09
N LYS A 276 -20.38 -4.87 38.77
CA LYS A 276 -20.71 -5.99 39.64
C LYS A 276 -19.99 -5.93 40.99
N ALA A 277 -18.71 -5.55 41.00
CA ALA A 277 -17.96 -5.36 42.24
C ALA A 277 -18.55 -4.24 43.11
N GLN A 278 -18.99 -3.12 42.49
CA GLN A 278 -19.69 -2.04 43.18
C GLN A 278 -21.05 -2.49 43.76
N ASP A 279 -21.85 -3.25 43.00
CA ASP A 279 -23.14 -3.77 43.46
C ASP A 279 -22.97 -4.72 44.65
N LEU A 280 -21.99 -5.63 44.58
CA LEU A 280 -21.64 -6.55 45.67
C LEU A 280 -21.13 -5.79 46.90
N LEU A 281 -20.32 -4.74 46.70
CA LEU A 281 -19.82 -3.90 47.79
C LEU A 281 -20.97 -3.14 48.47
N ALA A 282 -21.86 -2.54 47.70
CA ALA A 282 -23.06 -1.86 48.19
C ALA A 282 -23.98 -2.82 48.97
N ALA A 283 -24.20 -4.04 48.45
CA ALA A 283 -24.94 -5.08 49.14
C ALA A 283 -24.27 -5.46 50.47
N SER A 284 -22.94 -5.60 50.48
CA SER A 284 -22.16 -5.94 51.69
C SER A 284 -22.24 -4.86 52.79
N LEU A 285 -22.50 -3.62 52.41
CA LEU A 285 -22.67 -2.48 53.31
C LEU A 285 -24.15 -2.20 53.64
N LYS A 286 -25.07 -3.12 53.30
CA LYS A 286 -26.53 -2.96 53.43
C LYS A 286 -27.04 -1.66 52.78
N ALA A 287 -26.44 -1.28 51.66
CA ALA A 287 -26.68 -0.03 50.93
C ALA A 287 -26.50 1.25 51.76
N GLN A 288 -25.79 1.20 52.89
CA GLN A 288 -25.46 2.38 53.67
C GLN A 288 -24.25 3.09 53.05
N PRO A 289 -24.28 4.43 52.94
CA PRO A 289 -23.14 5.17 52.42
C PRO A 289 -21.94 5.01 53.35
N LEU A 290 -20.77 4.86 52.76
CA LEU A 290 -19.53 4.60 53.46
C LEU A 290 -19.25 5.66 54.53
N GLU A 291 -19.52 6.92 54.20
CA GLU A 291 -19.31 8.08 55.05
C GLU A 291 -20.16 8.01 56.33
N ALA A 292 -21.40 7.51 56.24
CA ALA A 292 -22.27 7.35 57.41
C ALA A 292 -21.78 6.24 58.34
N LEU A 293 -21.26 5.14 57.77
CA LEU A 293 -20.67 4.05 58.54
C LEU A 293 -19.41 4.52 59.26
N ILE A 294 -18.52 5.26 58.59
CA ILE A 294 -17.31 5.84 59.20
C ILE A 294 -17.66 6.79 60.35
N ALA A 295 -18.68 7.63 60.19
CA ALA A 295 -19.14 8.53 61.25
C ALA A 295 -19.62 7.77 62.49
N ARG A 296 -20.31 6.63 62.29
CA ARG A 296 -20.75 5.75 63.39
C ARG A 296 -19.57 5.07 64.09
N VAL A 297 -18.57 4.61 63.34
CA VAL A 297 -17.35 4.02 63.93
C VAL A 297 -16.61 5.03 64.80
N ARG A 298 -16.54 6.29 64.40
CA ARG A 298 -15.93 7.36 65.21
C ARG A 298 -16.65 7.66 66.53
N ALA A 299 -17.91 7.25 66.66
CA ALA A 299 -18.71 7.46 67.86
C ALA A 299 -18.64 6.28 68.85
N THR A 300 -17.82 5.26 68.55
CA THR A 300 -17.76 4.02 69.33
C THR A 300 -16.87 4.21 70.57
N PRO A 301 -17.28 3.75 71.77
CA PRO A 301 -16.53 3.98 73.02
C PRO A 301 -15.51 2.89 73.39
N SER A 302 -15.17 1.94 72.49
CA SER A 302 -14.31 0.80 72.78
C SER A 302 -12.87 1.01 72.30
N PRO A 303 -11.83 0.71 73.10
CA PRO A 303 -10.41 0.84 72.69
C PRO A 303 -10.00 -0.03 71.49
N GLU A 304 -10.64 -1.19 71.31
CA GLU A 304 -10.40 -2.06 70.14
C GLU A 304 -11.02 -1.46 68.87
N ASP A 305 -12.21 -0.86 69.01
CA ASP A 305 -12.89 -0.15 67.92
C ASP A 305 -12.17 1.16 67.58
N ASP A 306 -11.53 1.83 68.54
CA ASP A 306 -10.71 3.05 68.29
C ASP A 306 -9.53 2.76 67.34
N ARG A 307 -8.88 1.60 67.50
CA ARG A 307 -7.79 1.17 66.60
C ARG A 307 -8.32 0.94 65.19
N LEU A 308 -9.45 0.25 65.05
CA LEU A 308 -10.10 0.01 63.76
C LEU A 308 -10.57 1.33 63.12
N ALA A 309 -11.12 2.25 63.93
CA ALA A 309 -11.55 3.57 63.52
C ALA A 309 -10.39 4.37 62.90
N LEU A 310 -9.22 4.38 63.54
CA LEU A 310 -8.03 5.03 63.00
C LEU A 310 -7.57 4.42 61.68
N GLU A 311 -7.56 3.09 61.57
CA GLU A 311 -7.20 2.42 60.30
C GLU A 311 -8.20 2.75 59.18
N ILE A 312 -9.49 2.74 59.47
CA ILE A 312 -10.56 3.11 58.55
C ILE A 312 -10.40 4.56 58.07
N VAL A 313 -10.11 5.50 58.98
CA VAL A 313 -9.89 6.91 58.62
C VAL A 313 -8.67 7.06 57.72
N ASN A 314 -7.56 6.41 58.03
CA ASN A 314 -6.36 6.45 57.19
C ASN A 314 -6.62 5.87 55.78
N LEU A 315 -7.39 4.78 55.68
CA LEU A 315 -7.78 4.23 54.39
C LEU A 315 -8.75 5.14 53.63
N HIS A 316 -9.65 5.83 54.33
CA HIS A 316 -10.57 6.80 53.73
C HIS A 316 -9.84 8.04 53.17
N ASP A 317 -8.77 8.49 53.83
CA ASP A 317 -7.92 9.56 53.30
C ASP A 317 -7.19 9.12 52.03
N LYS A 318 -6.70 7.87 52.00
CA LYS A 318 -6.13 7.25 50.79
C LYS A 318 -7.17 7.12 49.67
N LEU A 319 -8.39 6.70 50.00
CA LEU A 319 -9.51 6.61 49.06
C LEU A 319 -9.82 7.97 48.44
N SER A 320 -9.86 9.02 49.27
CA SER A 320 -10.04 10.40 48.81
C SER A 320 -8.89 10.86 47.90
N GLY A 321 -7.66 10.42 48.18
CA GLY A 321 -6.50 10.62 47.31
C GLY A 321 -6.68 9.95 45.94
N SER A 322 -7.00 8.65 45.94
CA SER A 322 -7.24 7.86 44.73
C SER A 322 -8.37 8.43 43.87
N ARG A 323 -9.48 8.87 44.47
CA ARG A 323 -10.57 9.57 43.77
C ARG A 323 -10.09 10.86 43.08
N ARG A 324 -9.28 11.68 43.76
CA ARG A 324 -8.68 12.89 43.15
C ARG A 324 -7.72 12.56 42.02
N ASP A 325 -6.98 11.45 42.13
CA ASP A 325 -6.05 11.00 41.09
C ASP A 325 -6.80 10.50 39.86
N TYR A 326 -7.92 9.80 40.06
CA TYR A 326 -8.83 9.43 38.99
C TYR A 326 -9.41 10.66 38.27
N GLU A 327 -9.95 11.63 39.00
CA GLU A 327 -10.50 12.86 38.38
C GLU A 327 -9.44 13.62 37.57
N ARG A 328 -8.20 13.68 38.09
CA ARG A 328 -7.07 14.26 37.35
C ARG A 328 -6.72 13.46 36.11
N ALA A 329 -6.72 12.13 36.20
CA ALA A 329 -6.47 11.26 35.06
C ALA A 329 -7.58 11.37 34.00
N LEU A 330 -8.84 11.48 34.43
CA LEU A 330 -10.00 11.64 33.54
C LEU A 330 -9.95 12.98 32.80
N ALA A 331 -9.63 14.08 33.50
CA ALA A 331 -9.44 15.38 32.87
C ALA A 331 -8.27 15.36 31.85
N ALA A 332 -7.16 14.70 32.20
CA ALA A 332 -6.04 14.51 31.27
C ALA A 332 -6.43 13.66 30.05
N ARG A 333 -7.25 12.61 30.25
CA ARG A 333 -7.78 11.77 29.18
C ARG A 333 -8.64 12.58 28.21
N GLN A 334 -9.56 13.41 28.72
CA GLN A 334 -10.40 14.27 27.90
C GLN A 334 -9.58 15.24 27.05
N HIS A 335 -8.49 15.78 27.61
CA HIS A 335 -7.55 16.63 26.87
C HIS A 335 -6.82 15.84 25.79
N ALA A 336 -6.28 14.67 26.12
CA ALA A 336 -5.59 13.79 25.18
C ALA A 336 -6.51 13.29 24.05
N GLU A 337 -7.79 13.06 24.33
CA GLU A 337 -8.81 12.69 23.35
C GLU A 337 -9.08 13.85 22.37
N ALA A 338 -9.13 15.09 22.88
CA ALA A 338 -9.24 16.28 22.03
C ALA A 338 -8.00 16.51 21.18
N ASP A 339 -6.80 16.27 21.72
CA ASP A 339 -5.55 16.32 20.95
C ASP A 339 -5.53 15.26 19.84
N LEU A 340 -5.91 14.02 20.15
CA LEU A 340 -5.96 12.94 19.19
C LEU A 340 -6.93 13.26 18.05
N ARG A 341 -8.14 13.77 18.37
CA ARG A 341 -9.10 14.22 17.36
C ARG A 341 -8.49 15.25 16.41
N ARG A 342 -7.78 16.26 16.93
CA ARG A 342 -7.08 17.25 16.09
C ARG A 342 -6.02 16.60 15.20
N ALA A 343 -5.24 15.65 15.74
CA ALA A 343 -4.21 14.95 14.98
C ALA A 343 -4.82 14.12 13.82
N THR A 344 -5.90 13.37 14.10
CA THR A 344 -6.59 12.57 13.08
C THR A 344 -7.30 13.43 12.04
N GLU A 345 -7.95 14.53 12.46
CA GLU A 345 -8.57 15.48 11.53
C GLU A 345 -7.54 16.11 10.58
N LEU A 346 -6.36 16.46 11.09
CA LEU A 346 -5.26 16.96 10.29
C LEU A 346 -4.75 15.91 9.30
N GLU A 347 -4.53 14.68 9.75
CA GLU A 347 -4.11 13.56 8.90
C GLU A 347 -5.12 13.30 7.77
N ASP A 348 -6.40 13.18 8.11
CA ASP A 348 -7.47 12.93 7.16
C ASP A 348 -7.59 14.08 6.15
N ALA A 349 -7.49 15.33 6.60
CA ALA A 349 -7.54 16.50 5.72
C ALA A 349 -6.35 16.53 4.74
N LEU A 350 -5.15 16.15 5.19
CA LEU A 350 -3.97 16.04 4.34
C LEU A 350 -4.09 14.90 3.33
N ARG A 351 -4.65 13.76 3.76
CA ARG A 351 -4.92 12.59 2.90
C ARG A 351 -5.95 12.91 1.82
N GLN A 352 -7.08 13.51 2.19
CA GLN A 352 -8.15 13.92 1.26
C GLN A 352 -7.67 14.96 0.25
N GLY A 353 -6.76 15.85 0.66
CA GLY A 353 -6.15 16.83 -0.24
C GLY A 353 -5.08 16.26 -1.18
N HIS A 354 -4.81 14.95 -1.14
CA HIS A 354 -3.73 14.28 -1.88
C HIS A 354 -2.35 14.91 -1.63
N TRP A 355 -2.15 15.53 -0.47
CA TRP A 355 -0.88 16.15 -0.10
C TRP A 355 0.13 15.10 0.39
N LEU A 356 -0.34 13.90 0.72
CA LEU A 356 0.51 12.79 1.18
C LEU A 356 1.16 12.00 0.04
N ASP A 357 0.73 12.21 -1.21
CA ASP A 357 1.13 11.39 -2.36
C ASP A 357 1.70 12.22 -3.52
N GLY A 358 2.94 11.91 -3.94
CA GLY A 358 3.49 12.44 -5.19
C GLY A 358 3.80 13.95 -5.23
N VAL A 359 3.73 14.62 -4.08
CA VAL A 359 4.07 16.05 -3.92
C VAL A 359 5.50 16.20 -3.40
N GLU A 360 6.28 17.08 -4.03
CA GLU A 360 7.55 17.55 -3.49
C GLU A 360 7.33 18.89 -2.81
N TYR A 361 7.95 19.10 -1.64
CA TYR A 361 7.81 20.32 -0.88
C TYR A 361 9.08 21.16 -0.98
N GLY A 362 8.90 22.44 -1.34
CA GLY A 362 9.99 23.41 -1.45
C GLY A 362 10.71 23.67 -0.12
N GLU A 363 11.93 24.19 -0.20
CA GLU A 363 12.72 24.57 0.98
C GLU A 363 11.97 25.64 1.82
N GLY A 364 11.92 25.45 3.14
CA GLY A 364 11.26 26.37 4.09
C GLY A 364 9.97 25.86 4.73
N LEU A 365 9.45 24.69 4.35
CA LEU A 365 8.30 24.09 5.05
C LEU A 365 8.75 23.42 6.37
N GLU A 366 8.61 24.13 7.50
CA GLU A 366 8.83 23.57 8.84
C GLU A 366 7.61 22.77 9.31
N LEU A 367 7.41 21.57 8.76
CA LEU A 367 6.24 20.72 9.05
C LEU A 367 6.04 20.46 10.55
N GLN A 368 7.10 20.08 11.25
CA GLN A 368 7.06 19.78 12.69
C GLN A 368 6.54 20.98 13.50
N ARG A 369 6.94 22.19 13.14
CA ARG A 369 6.48 23.42 13.78
C ARG A 369 5.03 23.72 13.44
N LEU A 370 4.61 23.55 12.18
CA LEU A 370 3.22 23.71 11.77
C LEU A 370 2.29 22.75 12.51
N VAL A 371 2.65 21.47 12.53
CA VAL A 371 1.92 20.43 13.26
C VAL A 371 1.85 20.79 14.73
N SER A 372 2.97 21.14 15.37
CA SER A 372 3.00 21.54 16.79
C SER A 372 2.08 22.72 17.10
N ARG A 373 2.10 23.77 16.28
CA ARG A 373 1.20 24.94 16.44
C ARG A 373 -0.27 24.57 16.27
N CYS A 374 -0.58 23.70 15.32
CA CYS A 374 -1.94 23.19 15.12
C CYS A 374 -2.41 22.38 16.33
N MET A 375 -1.55 21.51 16.86
CA MET A 375 -1.88 20.70 18.03
C MET A 375 -2.05 21.54 19.30
N ASN A 376 -1.27 22.61 19.44
CA ASN A 376 -1.42 23.61 20.50
C ASN A 376 -2.64 24.52 20.34
N GLY A 377 -3.39 24.42 19.23
CA GLY A 377 -4.54 25.26 18.93
C GLY A 377 -4.20 26.71 18.54
N GLU A 378 -2.94 26.99 18.19
CA GLU A 378 -2.51 28.31 17.72
C GLU A 378 -2.95 28.59 16.27
N ILE A 379 -3.12 27.53 15.50
CA ILE A 379 -3.59 27.56 14.10
C ILE A 379 -4.59 26.43 13.89
N ASP A 380 -5.50 26.61 12.93
CA ASP A 380 -6.45 25.56 12.55
C ASP A 380 -5.90 24.68 11.41
N THR A 381 -6.58 23.55 11.18
CA THR A 381 -6.27 22.61 10.10
C THR A 381 -6.27 23.29 8.73
N ALA A 382 -7.17 24.26 8.51
CA ALA A 382 -7.24 25.02 7.26
C ALA A 382 -5.97 25.85 6.99
N THR A 383 -5.43 26.51 8.02
CA THR A 383 -4.18 27.28 7.94
C THR A 383 -2.99 26.37 7.63
N VAL A 384 -2.97 25.16 8.21
CA VAL A 384 -1.94 24.16 7.88
C VAL A 384 -2.04 23.77 6.41
N LEU A 385 -3.24 23.40 5.93
CA LEU A 385 -3.46 23.03 4.53
C LEU A 385 -3.06 24.15 3.56
N GLN A 386 -3.42 25.40 3.85
CA GLN A 386 -3.07 26.54 3.02
C GLN A 386 -1.55 26.75 2.95
N THR A 387 -0.85 26.53 4.07
CA THR A 387 0.61 26.64 4.12
C THR A 387 1.27 25.50 3.34
N VAL A 388 0.80 24.26 3.52
CA VAL A 388 1.25 23.08 2.77
C VAL A 388 1.04 23.30 1.27
N GLN A 389 -0.13 23.78 0.86
CA GLN A 389 -0.45 24.10 -0.54
C GLN A 389 0.50 25.16 -1.12
N ARG A 390 0.87 26.19 -0.35
CA ARG A 390 1.79 27.26 -0.81
C ARG A 390 3.19 26.73 -1.08
N HIS A 391 3.63 25.74 -0.30
CA HIS A 391 4.96 25.13 -0.41
C HIS A 391 4.99 23.86 -1.26
N ALA A 392 3.83 23.39 -1.74
CA ALA A 392 3.72 22.24 -2.62
C ALA A 392 4.24 22.58 -4.03
N LEU A 393 5.38 22.00 -4.40
CA LEU A 393 5.86 21.97 -5.76
C LEU A 393 5.16 20.81 -6.46
N ARG A 394 4.05 21.09 -7.14
CA ARG A 394 3.47 20.10 -8.05
C ARG A 394 4.49 19.83 -9.14
N ARG A 395 4.87 18.56 -9.35
CA ARG A 395 5.57 18.16 -10.59
C ARG A 395 4.72 18.65 -11.75
N GLY A 396 5.25 19.60 -12.50
CA GLY A 396 4.62 20.08 -13.71
C GLY A 396 4.42 18.92 -14.66
N ALA A 397 3.17 18.60 -14.97
CA ALA A 397 2.85 18.15 -16.31
C ALA A 397 3.07 19.35 -17.25
N TYR A 398 4.23 19.46 -17.90
CA TYR A 398 4.56 20.24 -19.11
C TYR A 398 6.07 20.00 -19.40
N SER A 399 6.55 19.69 -20.61
CA SER A 399 6.18 20.30 -21.89
C SER A 399 6.01 19.31 -23.06
N GLU A 400 4.80 19.20 -23.59
CA GLU A 400 4.54 18.68 -24.94
C GLU A 400 4.32 19.81 -25.97
N ASN A 401 4.64 21.07 -25.60
CA ASN A 401 4.57 22.23 -26.50
C ASN A 401 5.96 22.79 -26.79
N ALA A 402 6.80 22.01 -27.46
CA ALA A 402 8.08 22.49 -27.99
C ALA A 402 8.36 21.95 -29.41
N TRP A 403 7.35 21.98 -30.29
CA TRP A 403 7.55 21.97 -31.74
C TRP A 403 6.48 22.84 -32.40
N GLY A 404 6.79 24.13 -32.48
CA GLY A 404 5.99 25.12 -33.20
C GLY A 404 6.86 26.33 -33.52
N GLY A 405 7.51 26.29 -34.68
CA GLY A 405 8.02 27.47 -35.38
C GLY A 405 9.54 27.65 -35.43
N ALA A 406 10.17 27.12 -36.48
CA ALA A 406 10.96 27.89 -37.45
C ALA A 406 11.15 27.06 -38.72
#